data_AF-A0A284RZV4-F1
#
_entry.id   AF-A0A284RZV4-F1
#
_cell.length_a   1.000
_cell.length_b   1.000
_cell.length_c   1.000
_cell.angle_alpha   90.00
_cell.angle_beta   90.00
_cell.angle_gamma   90.00
#
_symmetry.space_group_name_H-M   'P 1'
#
loop_
_entity.id
_entity.type
_entity.pdbx_description
1 polymer ?
#
loop_
_entity_poly.entity_id
_entity_poly.type
_entity_poly.pdbx_seq_one_letter_code
_entity_poly.pdbx_strand_id
1 'polypeptide(L)'
;MSQNSLGSMPTGKKATVATPGTNQESIRKKRKVAYQNSKKNKQVRRIGGSRALELRNPSAGGSNTTQSPPKVVKVNPMIALGVRAKHIKFDFKNYIDTDPVAYTRSLMRKYFSDHVHQGRMDVFTLPLDRLYEWHHSYEEVLAEVLQVEGCTPRRDSVQKAGQPLFDAIRYLEDIWCSVIEGPAALRTAYNKKLLAWQRATQ
;
A
#
# COMPACT_ATOMS: atom_id res chain seq x y z
N MET A 1 22.94 -33.33 70.49
CA MET A 1 22.24 -33.19 69.19
C MET A 1 23.29 -32.79 68.17
N SER A 2 23.53 -33.63 67.16
CA SER A 2 24.67 -33.51 66.24
C SER A 2 24.21 -33.56 64.78
N GLN A 3 24.98 -32.85 63.97
CA GLN A 3 25.18 -32.91 62.52
C GLN A 3 24.57 -31.83 61.60
N ASN A 4 25.52 -31.14 60.96
CA ASN A 4 25.46 -30.28 59.79
C ASN A 4 25.01 -31.03 58.52
N SER A 5 24.48 -30.33 57.52
CA SER A 5 24.98 -30.47 56.14
C SER A 5 24.48 -29.36 55.20
N LEU A 6 25.43 -28.72 54.50
CA LEU A 6 25.25 -27.91 53.29
C LEU A 6 24.84 -28.82 52.11
N GLY A 7 23.99 -28.31 51.22
CA GLY A 7 23.59 -29.02 50.00
C GLY A 7 23.21 -28.10 48.84
N SER A 8 24.22 -27.81 48.02
CA SER A 8 24.28 -27.50 46.57
C SER A 8 23.01 -27.19 45.76
N MET A 9 23.11 -26.15 44.93
CA MET A 9 22.34 -25.96 43.69
C MET A 9 22.60 -27.09 42.66
N PRO A 10 21.70 -27.25 41.67
CA PRO A 10 22.14 -27.06 40.28
C PRO A 10 21.16 -26.27 39.39
N THR A 11 21.74 -25.25 38.75
CA THR A 11 21.70 -24.91 37.31
C THR A 11 20.39 -24.99 36.51
N GLY A 12 20.01 -23.82 35.98
CA GLY A 12 19.97 -23.62 34.53
C GLY A 12 18.72 -24.06 33.77
N LYS A 13 17.63 -23.29 33.88
CA LYS A 13 16.64 -23.22 32.78
C LYS A 13 17.07 -22.11 31.83
N LYS A 14 17.70 -22.50 30.71
CA LYS A 14 17.88 -21.62 29.54
C LYS A 14 16.50 -21.13 29.11
N ALA A 15 16.23 -19.84 29.31
CA ALA A 15 15.14 -19.16 28.64
C ALA A 15 15.45 -19.16 27.14
N THR A 16 14.69 -19.91 26.35
CA THR A 16 14.72 -19.83 24.90
C THR A 16 14.17 -18.47 24.51
N VAL A 17 15.07 -17.53 24.22
CA VAL A 17 14.76 -16.23 23.64
C VAL A 17 14.10 -16.49 22.28
N ALA A 18 12.78 -16.32 22.22
CA ALA A 18 12.05 -16.35 20.97
C ALA A 18 12.55 -15.17 20.10
N THR A 19 13.23 -15.49 19.02
CA THR A 19 13.80 -14.53 18.08
C THR A 19 12.67 -13.71 17.43
N PRO A 20 12.67 -12.35 17.52
CA PRO A 20 11.57 -11.52 17.01
C PRO A 20 11.32 -11.59 15.50
N GLY A 21 12.28 -12.09 14.71
CA GLY A 21 12.22 -12.09 13.24
C GLY A 21 11.33 -13.16 12.61
N THR A 22 11.13 -14.32 13.25
CA THR A 22 10.35 -15.42 12.70
C THR A 22 8.84 -15.15 12.72
N ASN A 23 8.36 -14.41 13.73
CA ASN A 23 6.95 -14.08 13.84
C ASN A 23 6.52 -13.09 12.74
N GLN A 24 7.32 -12.06 12.49
CA GLN A 24 7.03 -11.04 11.48
C GLN A 24 7.05 -11.60 10.05
N GLU A 25 7.97 -12.52 9.75
CA GLU A 25 8.02 -13.20 8.45
C GLU A 25 6.88 -14.21 8.29
N SER A 26 6.47 -14.91 9.35
CA SER A 26 5.30 -15.80 9.32
C SER A 26 4.00 -15.01 9.07
N ILE A 27 3.89 -13.83 9.69
CA ILE A 27 2.79 -12.89 9.47
C ILE A 27 2.84 -12.37 8.02
N ARG A 28 4.01 -12.02 7.48
CA ARG A 28 4.17 -11.60 6.08
C ARG A 28 3.77 -12.69 5.07
N LYS A 29 4.11 -13.95 5.34
CA LYS A 29 3.70 -15.09 4.51
C LYS A 29 2.18 -15.31 4.57
N LYS A 30 1.57 -15.25 5.76
CA LYS A 30 0.11 -15.29 5.90
C LYS A 30 -0.57 -14.13 5.15
N ARG A 31 -0.02 -12.90 5.22
CA ARG A 31 -0.49 -11.72 4.48
C ARG A 31 -0.53 -11.96 2.96
N LYS A 32 0.53 -12.53 2.39
CA LYS A 32 0.62 -12.79 0.94
C LYS A 32 -0.42 -13.82 0.47
N VAL A 33 -0.66 -14.87 1.26
CA VAL A 33 -1.63 -15.93 0.92
C VAL A 33 -3.08 -15.42 1.00
N ALA A 34 -3.42 -14.67 2.05
CA ALA A 34 -4.78 -14.11 2.20
C ALA A 34 -5.13 -13.11 1.08
N TYR A 35 -4.18 -12.25 0.70
CA TYR A 35 -4.34 -11.32 -0.42
C TYR A 35 -4.55 -12.05 -1.75
N GLN A 36 -3.76 -13.10 -2.04
CA GLN A 36 -3.92 -13.88 -3.27
C GLN A 36 -5.25 -14.64 -3.32
N ASN A 37 -5.73 -15.16 -2.20
CA ASN A 37 -7.03 -15.85 -2.13
C ASN A 37 -8.21 -14.89 -2.38
N SER A 38 -8.14 -13.68 -1.84
CA SER A 38 -9.13 -12.62 -2.13
C SER A 38 -9.16 -12.23 -3.61
N LYS A 39 -7.98 -12.08 -4.24
CA LYS A 39 -7.84 -11.74 -5.66
C LYS A 39 -8.42 -12.83 -6.58
N LYS A 40 -8.17 -14.11 -6.29
CA LYS A 40 -8.72 -15.25 -7.06
C LYS A 40 -10.24 -15.30 -7.00
N ASN A 41 -10.84 -15.01 -5.85
CA ASN A 41 -12.31 -15.02 -5.70
C ASN A 41 -13.02 -13.88 -6.47
N LYS A 42 -12.34 -12.75 -6.73
CA LYS A 42 -12.88 -11.67 -7.58
C LYS A 42 -12.83 -12.00 -9.08
N GLN A 43 -11.86 -12.80 -9.54
CA GLN A 43 -11.68 -13.11 -10.97
C GLN A 43 -12.79 -14.02 -11.52
N VAL A 44 -13.43 -14.82 -10.67
CA VAL A 44 -14.54 -15.72 -11.03
C VAL A 44 -15.84 -14.96 -11.37
N ARG A 45 -15.92 -13.64 -11.12
CA ARG A 45 -17.14 -12.82 -11.35
C ARG A 45 -17.12 -11.89 -12.56
N ARG A 46 -16.12 -11.98 -13.45
CA ARG A 46 -16.14 -11.23 -14.74
C ARG A 46 -16.12 -12.17 -15.93
N ILE A 47 -17.30 -12.67 -16.29
CA ILE A 47 -17.62 -13.14 -17.63
C ILE A 47 -18.79 -12.28 -18.12
N GLY A 48 -18.58 -11.57 -19.22
CA GLY A 48 -19.65 -10.89 -19.95
C GLY A 48 -19.28 -9.48 -20.39
N GLY A 49 -18.84 -9.34 -21.64
CA GLY A 49 -18.79 -8.02 -22.29
C GLY A 49 -17.73 -7.86 -23.37
N SER A 50 -17.81 -8.66 -24.43
CA SER A 50 -17.11 -8.39 -25.69
C SER A 50 -17.48 -7.03 -26.26
N ARG A 51 -16.47 -6.25 -26.68
CA ARG A 51 -16.50 -5.59 -27.98
C ARG A 51 -15.10 -5.18 -28.42
N ALA A 52 -14.56 -5.97 -29.34
CA ALA A 52 -13.57 -5.53 -30.29
C ALA A 52 -14.15 -4.35 -31.08
N LEU A 53 -13.39 -3.28 -31.25
CA LEU A 53 -13.66 -2.27 -32.25
C LEU A 53 -12.54 -2.32 -33.28
N GLU A 54 -13.00 -2.64 -34.47
CA GLU A 54 -12.30 -3.02 -35.66
C GLU A 54 -11.39 -1.93 -36.21
N LEU A 55 -10.31 -2.40 -36.81
CA LEU A 55 -9.46 -1.71 -37.76
C LEU A 55 -10.31 -0.99 -38.82
N ARG A 56 -10.08 0.31 -38.99
CA ARG A 56 -10.54 1.03 -40.18
C ARG A 56 -9.39 1.82 -40.79
N ASN A 57 -8.73 1.20 -41.77
CA ASN A 57 -7.95 1.92 -42.78
C ASN A 57 -8.91 2.67 -43.72
N PRO A 58 -8.50 3.83 -44.23
CA PRO A 58 -8.69 4.12 -45.64
C PRO A 58 -7.35 4.39 -46.34
N SER A 59 -7.31 3.89 -47.57
CA SER A 59 -6.20 3.95 -48.52
C SER A 59 -6.08 5.31 -49.23
N ALA A 60 -4.85 5.60 -49.68
CA ALA A 60 -4.43 6.38 -50.85
C ALA A 60 -5.20 7.66 -51.27
N GLY A 61 -4.51 8.80 -51.19
CA GLY A 61 -4.85 10.03 -51.90
C GLY A 61 -3.77 11.09 -51.67
N GLY A 62 -2.95 11.36 -52.68
CA GLY A 62 -1.76 12.19 -52.57
C GLY A 62 -2.04 13.69 -52.43
N SER A 63 -1.13 14.38 -51.75
CA SER A 63 -0.69 15.74 -52.08
C SER A 63 0.62 16.02 -51.37
N ASN A 64 1.67 16.22 -52.16
CA ASN A 64 3.00 16.60 -51.70
C ASN A 64 2.97 18.05 -51.21
N THR A 65 2.75 18.24 -49.91
CA THR A 65 3.12 19.47 -49.22
C THR A 65 4.28 19.09 -48.31
N THR A 66 5.48 19.59 -48.63
CA THR A 66 6.65 19.52 -47.76
C THR A 66 6.36 20.35 -46.50
N GLN A 67 5.57 19.80 -45.60
CA GLN A 67 5.49 20.26 -44.22
C GLN A 67 6.82 19.85 -43.59
N SER A 68 7.63 20.86 -43.24
CA SER A 68 8.71 20.66 -42.29
C SER A 68 8.16 19.88 -41.10
N PRO A 69 8.84 18.82 -40.62
CA PRO A 69 8.33 18.03 -39.52
C PRO A 69 8.03 19.00 -38.36
N PRO A 70 6.85 18.88 -37.71
CA PRO A 70 6.56 19.73 -36.56
C PRO A 70 7.76 19.62 -35.61
N LYS A 71 8.31 20.75 -35.17
CA LYS A 71 9.35 20.78 -34.14
C LYS A 71 8.81 19.99 -32.96
N VAL A 72 9.19 18.71 -32.85
CA VAL A 72 8.89 17.91 -31.69
C VAL A 72 9.70 18.55 -30.58
N VAL A 73 9.06 19.40 -29.79
CA VAL A 73 9.63 19.94 -28.57
C VAL A 73 9.97 18.71 -27.74
N LYS A 74 11.26 18.35 -27.67
CA LYS A 74 11.73 17.28 -26.81
C LYS A 74 11.44 17.73 -25.38
N VAL A 75 10.27 17.33 -24.86
CA VAL A 75 9.91 17.56 -23.47
C VAL A 75 10.97 16.84 -22.64
N ASN A 76 11.61 17.58 -21.74
CA ASN A 76 12.57 17.00 -20.83
C ASN A 76 11.87 15.84 -20.08
N PRO A 77 12.38 14.59 -20.18
CA PRO A 77 11.73 13.41 -19.59
C PRO A 77 11.39 13.60 -18.11
N MET A 78 12.22 14.32 -17.37
CA MET A 78 11.99 14.57 -15.96
C MET A 78 10.83 15.54 -15.69
N ILE A 79 10.54 16.46 -16.61
CA ILE A 79 9.35 17.31 -16.52
C ILE A 79 8.10 16.44 -16.68
N ALA A 80 8.08 15.55 -17.68
CA ALA A 80 6.95 14.64 -17.90
C ALA A 80 6.71 13.70 -16.71
N LEU A 81 7.79 13.13 -16.15
CA LEU A 81 7.72 12.30 -14.93
C LEU A 81 7.23 13.08 -13.72
N GLY A 82 7.69 14.33 -13.56
CA GLY A 82 7.21 15.22 -12.51
C GLY A 82 5.72 15.54 -12.62
N VAL A 83 5.20 15.71 -13.84
CA VAL A 83 3.76 15.90 -14.09
C VAL A 83 2.97 14.64 -13.73
N ARG A 84 3.43 13.45 -14.16
CA ARG A 84 2.81 12.17 -13.80
C ARG A 84 2.75 11.96 -12.28
N ALA A 85 3.86 12.17 -11.58
CA ALA A 85 3.90 12.08 -10.12
C ALA A 85 2.91 13.04 -9.45
N LYS A 86 2.81 14.28 -9.95
CA LYS A 86 1.86 15.28 -9.44
C LYS A 86 0.41 14.87 -9.67
N HIS A 87 0.09 14.29 -10.82
CA HIS A 87 -1.27 13.83 -11.14
C HIS A 87 -1.70 12.69 -10.20
N ILE A 88 -0.86 11.66 -10.03
CA ILE A 88 -1.14 10.56 -9.10
C ILE A 88 -1.38 11.08 -7.68
N LYS A 89 -0.55 12.02 -7.21
CA LYS A 89 -0.72 12.63 -5.89
C LYS A 89 -2.00 13.45 -5.78
N PHE A 90 -2.41 14.13 -6.85
CA PHE A 90 -3.64 14.89 -6.89
C PHE A 90 -4.85 13.96 -6.77
N ASP A 91 -4.87 12.88 -7.54
CA ASP A 91 -5.93 11.87 -7.48
C ASP A 91 -6.02 11.23 -6.10
N PHE A 92 -4.87 10.85 -5.52
CA PHE A 92 -4.79 10.34 -4.15
C PHE A 92 -5.37 11.33 -3.14
N LYS A 93 -4.96 12.60 -3.19
CA LYS A 93 -5.43 13.64 -2.26
C LYS A 93 -6.92 13.85 -2.36
N ASN A 94 -7.45 13.93 -3.59
CA ASN A 94 -8.89 14.09 -3.81
C ASN A 94 -9.69 12.89 -3.30
N TYR A 95 -9.11 11.70 -3.35
CA TYR A 95 -9.77 10.49 -2.87
C TYR A 95 -9.86 10.40 -1.35
N ILE A 96 -8.77 10.73 -0.63
CA ILE A 96 -8.77 10.67 0.84
C ILE A 96 -9.33 11.94 1.50
N ASP A 97 -9.34 13.06 0.76
CA ASP A 97 -9.87 14.39 1.13
C ASP A 97 -9.29 15.01 2.42
N THR A 98 -8.35 14.30 3.05
CA THR A 98 -7.77 14.62 4.36
C THR A 98 -6.32 14.13 4.41
N ASP A 99 -5.65 14.22 5.56
CA ASP A 99 -4.35 13.57 5.73
C ASP A 99 -4.51 12.04 6.00
N PRO A 100 -3.46 11.22 5.77
CA PRO A 100 -3.53 9.77 5.94
C PRO A 100 -4.00 9.30 7.33
N VAL A 101 -3.67 10.04 8.39
CA VAL A 101 -4.08 9.70 9.77
C VAL A 101 -5.57 9.98 9.96
N ALA A 102 -6.04 11.16 9.56
CA ALA A 102 -7.46 11.50 9.64
C ALA A 102 -8.32 10.55 8.78
N TYR A 103 -7.87 10.26 7.57
CA TYR A 103 -8.52 9.29 6.68
C TYR A 103 -8.62 7.91 7.34
N THR A 104 -7.51 7.40 7.90
CA THR A 104 -7.48 6.11 8.61
C THR A 104 -8.44 6.09 9.80
N ARG A 105 -8.45 7.17 10.60
CA ARG A 105 -9.38 7.31 11.74
C ARG A 105 -10.84 7.30 11.28
N SER A 106 -11.14 7.91 10.14
CA SER A 106 -12.50 7.92 9.57
C SER A 106 -12.97 6.50 9.21
N LEU A 107 -12.09 5.68 8.60
CA LEU A 107 -12.40 4.29 8.25
C LEU A 107 -12.58 3.42 9.50
N MET A 108 -11.75 3.62 10.53
CA MET A 108 -11.93 2.96 11.83
C MET A 108 -13.28 3.29 12.46
N ARG A 109 -13.72 4.55 12.39
CA ARG A 109 -15.05 4.96 12.87
C ARG A 109 -16.16 4.27 12.07
N LYS A 110 -16.06 4.22 10.74
CA LYS A 110 -17.02 3.49 9.90
C LYS A 110 -17.10 2.01 10.30
N TYR A 111 -15.97 1.35 10.49
CA TYR A 111 -15.93 -0.06 10.86
C TYR A 111 -16.57 -0.38 12.22
N PHE A 112 -16.45 0.51 13.21
CA PHE A 112 -16.97 0.24 14.56
C PHE A 112 -18.34 0.84 14.86
N SER A 113 -18.71 1.94 14.20
CA SER A 113 -19.84 2.78 14.61
C SER A 113 -20.89 3.00 13.54
N ASP A 114 -20.62 2.66 12.28
CA ASP A 114 -21.60 2.79 11.20
C ASP A 114 -22.39 1.48 11.06
N HIS A 115 -23.68 1.52 11.35
CA HIS A 115 -24.56 0.34 11.31
C HIS A 115 -24.56 -0.39 9.95
N VAL A 116 -24.28 0.31 8.84
CA VAL A 116 -24.24 -0.27 7.49
C VAL A 116 -22.92 -1.01 7.24
N HIS A 117 -21.84 -0.53 7.87
CA HIS A 117 -20.47 -0.95 7.61
C HIS A 117 -19.82 -1.70 8.78
N GLN A 118 -20.55 -1.88 9.87
CA GLN A 118 -20.04 -2.43 11.11
C GLN A 118 -19.48 -3.83 10.92
N GLY A 119 -18.22 -4.02 11.32
CA GLY A 119 -17.55 -5.32 11.24
C GLY A 119 -17.21 -5.80 9.83
N ARG A 120 -17.50 -5.02 8.79
CA ARG A 120 -17.24 -5.43 7.40
C ARG A 120 -15.81 -5.13 7.00
N MET A 121 -15.10 -6.14 6.51
CA MET A 121 -13.71 -6.01 6.05
C MET A 121 -13.57 -5.14 4.78
N ASP A 122 -14.65 -4.96 4.02
CA ASP A 122 -14.68 -4.13 2.81
C ASP A 122 -14.38 -2.65 3.08
N VAL A 123 -14.66 -2.18 4.30
CA VAL A 123 -14.26 -0.85 4.81
C VAL A 123 -12.77 -0.59 4.63
N PHE A 124 -11.93 -1.62 4.71
CA PHE A 124 -10.47 -1.49 4.55
C PHE A 124 -9.98 -2.04 3.21
N THR A 125 -10.55 -3.16 2.74
CA THR A 125 -10.06 -3.80 1.51
C THR A 125 -10.37 -3.01 0.25
N LEU A 126 -11.53 -2.35 0.14
CA LEU A 126 -11.86 -1.54 -1.05
C LEU A 126 -10.94 -0.31 -1.16
N PRO A 127 -10.71 0.47 -0.08
CA PRO A 127 -9.68 1.50 -0.11
C PRO A 127 -8.29 0.99 -0.42
N LEU A 128 -7.86 -0.14 0.16
CA LEU A 128 -6.54 -0.70 -0.10
C LEU A 128 -6.35 -1.05 -1.58
N ASP A 129 -7.34 -1.69 -2.21
CA ASP A 129 -7.31 -2.01 -3.64
C ASP A 129 -7.05 -0.75 -4.47
N ARG A 130 -7.77 0.35 -4.18
CA ARG A 130 -7.61 1.62 -4.87
C ARG A 130 -6.25 2.27 -4.62
N LEU A 131 -5.76 2.27 -3.38
CA LEU A 131 -4.46 2.84 -3.05
C LEU A 131 -3.31 2.07 -3.74
N TYR A 132 -3.43 0.75 -3.90
CA TYR A 132 -2.43 -0.04 -4.62
C TYR A 132 -2.37 0.27 -6.12
N GLU A 133 -3.47 0.68 -6.76
CA GLU A 133 -3.44 1.14 -8.15
C GLU A 133 -2.50 2.35 -8.30
N TRP A 134 -2.67 3.36 -7.44
CA TRP A 134 -1.78 4.52 -7.42
C TRP A 134 -0.36 4.19 -6.97
N HIS A 135 -0.20 3.25 -6.03
CA HIS A 135 1.12 2.78 -5.61
C HIS A 135 1.94 2.26 -6.78
N HIS A 136 1.36 1.35 -7.58
CA HIS A 136 2.04 0.78 -8.73
C HIS A 136 2.41 1.87 -9.74
N SER A 137 1.48 2.77 -10.07
CA SER A 137 1.77 3.89 -10.97
C SER A 137 2.86 4.83 -10.41
N TYR A 138 2.91 5.04 -9.10
CA TYR A 138 3.92 5.89 -8.48
C TYR A 138 5.30 5.21 -8.44
N GLU A 139 5.34 3.90 -8.17
CA GLU A 139 6.58 3.11 -8.23
C GLU A 139 7.16 3.07 -9.64
N GLU A 140 6.32 2.96 -10.67
CA GLU A 140 6.75 3.08 -12.07
C GLU A 140 7.42 4.44 -12.33
N VAL A 141 6.80 5.53 -11.86
CA VAL A 141 7.42 6.86 -11.97
C VAL A 141 8.73 6.93 -11.21
N LEU A 142 8.84 6.37 -10.01
CA LEU A 142 10.10 6.36 -9.24
C LEU A 142 11.19 5.55 -9.95
N ALA A 143 10.84 4.43 -10.58
CA ALA A 143 11.77 3.62 -11.35
C ALA A 143 12.26 4.36 -12.62
N GLU A 144 11.35 5.01 -13.34
CA GLU A 144 11.70 5.82 -14.51
C GLU A 144 12.55 7.05 -14.13
N VAL A 145 12.23 7.73 -13.04
CA VAL A 145 13.04 8.83 -12.51
C VAL A 145 14.45 8.36 -12.17
N LEU A 146 14.58 7.19 -11.53
CA LEU A 146 15.87 6.58 -11.22
C LEU A 146 16.67 6.26 -12.49
N GLN A 147 16.01 5.78 -13.55
CA GLN A 147 16.68 5.52 -14.83
C GLN A 147 17.14 6.81 -15.54
N VAL A 148 16.36 7.89 -15.45
CA VAL A 148 16.65 9.16 -16.14
C VAL A 148 17.72 9.98 -15.43
N GLU A 149 17.64 10.13 -14.10
CA GLU A 149 18.54 11.02 -13.35
C GLU A 149 19.48 10.27 -12.39
N GLY A 150 19.22 9.01 -12.06
CA GLY A 150 19.95 8.28 -11.01
C GLY A 150 19.52 8.69 -9.59
N CYS A 151 20.37 8.40 -8.61
CA CYS A 151 20.14 8.75 -7.21
C CYS A 151 20.42 10.23 -6.94
N THR A 152 19.47 11.10 -7.26
CA THR A 152 19.59 12.56 -7.10
C THR A 152 18.68 13.10 -5.98
N PRO A 153 19.00 14.28 -5.40
CA PRO A 153 18.09 14.97 -4.48
C PRO A 153 16.69 15.22 -5.06
N ARG A 154 16.59 15.35 -6.39
CA ARG A 154 15.32 15.51 -7.09
C ARG A 154 14.50 14.21 -7.06
N ARG A 155 15.13 13.06 -7.30
CA ARG A 155 14.52 11.74 -7.14
C ARG A 155 14.03 11.52 -5.71
N ASP A 156 14.84 11.89 -4.71
CA ASP A 156 14.44 11.78 -3.30
C ASP A 156 13.28 12.71 -2.96
N SER A 157 13.24 13.89 -3.57
CA SER A 157 12.10 14.81 -3.44
C SER A 157 10.82 14.20 -4.03
N VAL A 158 10.90 13.51 -5.17
CA VAL A 158 9.76 12.77 -5.75
C VAL A 158 9.34 11.63 -4.83
N GLN A 159 10.27 10.84 -4.30
CA GLN A 159 9.94 9.77 -3.35
C GLN A 159 9.25 10.31 -2.09
N LYS A 160 9.87 11.31 -1.45
CA LYS A 160 9.32 11.95 -0.23
C LYS A 160 7.94 12.53 -0.48
N ALA A 161 7.70 13.06 -1.67
CA ALA A 161 6.41 13.60 -2.04
C ALA A 161 5.29 12.53 -2.15
N GLY A 162 5.64 11.28 -2.42
CA GLY A 162 4.73 10.14 -2.42
C GLY A 162 4.47 9.55 -1.03
N GLN A 163 5.24 9.96 -0.01
CA GLN A 163 5.19 9.41 1.34
C GLN A 163 3.77 9.32 1.94
N PRO A 164 2.87 10.31 1.78
CA PRO A 164 1.51 10.20 2.30
C PRO A 164 0.70 9.03 1.72
N LEU A 165 0.90 8.69 0.44
CA LEU A 165 0.26 7.52 -0.20
C LEU A 165 0.78 6.22 0.44
N PHE A 166 2.09 6.09 0.59
CA PHE A 166 2.72 4.93 1.22
C PHE A 166 2.30 4.78 2.69
N ASP A 167 2.18 5.87 3.42
CA ASP A 167 1.70 5.86 4.81
C ASP A 167 0.24 5.44 4.90
N ALA A 168 -0.64 5.94 4.03
CA ALA A 168 -2.04 5.51 3.99
C ALA A 168 -2.16 3.99 3.76
N ILE A 169 -1.40 3.45 2.80
CA ILE A 169 -1.34 2.00 2.54
C ILE A 169 -0.88 1.26 3.79
N ARG A 170 0.26 1.65 4.36
CA ARG A 170 0.83 1.02 5.55
C ARG A 170 -0.16 1.01 6.72
N TYR A 171 -0.88 2.10 6.94
CA TYR A 171 -1.86 2.21 8.03
C TYR A 171 -3.05 1.28 7.81
N LEU A 172 -3.58 1.22 6.59
CA LEU A 172 -4.71 0.34 6.28
C LEU A 172 -4.32 -1.13 6.25
N GLU A 173 -3.12 -1.46 5.78
CA GLU A 173 -2.59 -2.83 5.84
C GLU A 173 -2.49 -3.33 7.29
N ASP A 174 -2.00 -2.48 8.20
CA ASP A 174 -1.85 -2.85 9.62
C ASP A 174 -3.20 -3.08 10.30
N ILE A 175 -4.20 -2.27 9.96
CA ILE A 175 -5.59 -2.48 10.40
C ILE A 175 -6.15 -3.77 9.79
N TRP A 176 -6.03 -3.95 8.48
CA TRP A 176 -6.54 -5.13 7.78
C TRP A 176 -5.95 -6.42 8.36
N CYS A 177 -4.65 -6.43 8.69
CA CYS A 177 -4.01 -7.55 9.37
C CYS A 177 -4.65 -7.84 10.72
N SER A 178 -4.95 -6.81 11.51
CA SER A 178 -5.61 -6.97 12.82
C SER A 178 -7.07 -7.45 12.68
N VAL A 179 -7.76 -7.04 11.61
CA VAL A 179 -9.15 -7.41 11.34
C VAL A 179 -9.29 -8.87 10.91
N ILE A 180 -8.31 -9.43 10.19
CA ILE A 180 -8.31 -10.86 9.82
C ILE A 180 -8.34 -11.76 11.07
N GLU A 181 -7.66 -11.34 12.15
CA GLU A 181 -7.68 -12.03 13.44
C GLU A 181 -8.98 -11.79 14.22
N GLY A 182 -9.84 -10.89 13.73
CA GLY A 182 -11.19 -10.63 14.22
C GLY A 182 -11.39 -9.22 14.83
N PRO A 183 -12.65 -8.79 15.01
CA PRO A 183 -12.97 -7.46 15.55
C PRO A 183 -12.40 -7.19 16.95
N ALA A 184 -12.30 -8.23 17.78
CA ALA A 184 -11.72 -8.12 19.11
C ALA A 184 -10.21 -7.82 19.06
N ALA A 185 -9.47 -8.47 18.15
CA ALA A 185 -8.04 -8.24 17.96
C ALA A 185 -7.76 -6.80 17.51
N LEU A 186 -8.52 -6.29 16.53
CA LEU A 186 -8.42 -4.87 16.12
C LEU A 186 -8.72 -3.92 17.29
N ARG A 187 -9.76 -4.19 18.08
CA ARG A 187 -10.10 -3.36 19.24
C ARG A 187 -8.98 -3.35 20.28
N THR A 188 -8.38 -4.51 20.58
CA THR A 188 -7.24 -4.61 21.49
C THR A 188 -6.02 -3.84 20.95
N ALA A 189 -5.70 -3.98 19.66
CA ALA A 189 -4.60 -3.26 19.03
C ALA A 189 -4.80 -1.74 19.10
N TYR A 190 -6.01 -1.26 18.79
CA TYR A 190 -6.37 0.14 18.87
C TYR A 190 -6.24 0.71 20.29
N ASN A 191 -6.81 0.02 21.29
CA ASN A 191 -6.79 0.47 22.69
C ASN A 191 -5.37 0.51 23.26
N LYS A 192 -4.51 -0.44 22.86
CA LYS A 192 -3.11 -0.50 23.26
C LYS A 192 -2.18 0.42 22.44
N LYS A 193 -2.73 1.25 21.53
CA LYS A 193 -1.98 2.13 20.63
C LYS A 193 -0.91 1.38 19.81
N LEU A 194 -1.24 0.18 19.37
CA LEU A 194 -0.30 -0.69 18.64
C LEU A 194 -0.35 -0.47 17.12
N LEU A 195 -1.37 0.23 16.62
CA LEU A 195 -1.53 0.45 15.18
C LEU A 195 -0.51 1.47 14.65
N ALA A 196 -0.01 1.23 13.44
CA ALA A 196 1.04 2.01 12.78
C ALA A 196 0.75 3.52 12.75
N TRP A 197 -0.51 3.91 12.49
CA TRP A 197 -0.92 5.31 12.44
C TRP A 197 -0.97 5.98 13.81
N GLN A 198 -1.22 5.23 14.89
CA GLN A 198 -1.24 5.76 16.26
C GLN A 198 0.17 6.02 16.81
N ARG A 199 1.18 5.36 16.24
CA ARG A 199 2.60 5.57 16.58
C ARG A 199 3.22 6.73 15.81
N ALA A 200 2.68 7.06 14.64
CA ALA A 200 3.15 8.20 13.84
C ALA A 200 2.71 9.56 14.40
N THR A 201 1.77 9.57 15.35
CA THR A 201 1.22 10.77 16.00
C THR A 201 1.68 10.95 17.45
N GLN A 202 2.60 10.10 17.93
CA GLN A 202 3.22 10.19 19.26
C GLN A 202 4.56 10.90 19.14
#